data_AF-A0A1I3Y5P6-F1
#
_entry.id   AF-A0A1I3Y5P6-F1
#
_cell.length_a   1.000
_cell.length_b   1.000
_cell.length_c   1.000
_cell.angle_alpha   90.00
_cell.angle_beta   90.00
_cell.angle_gamma   90.00
#
_symmetry.space_group_name_H-M   'P 1'
#
loop_
_entity.id
_entity.type
_entity.pdbx_description
1 polymer ?
#
loop_
_entity_poly.entity_id
_entity_poly.type
_entity_poly.pdbx_seq_one_letter_code
_entity_poly.pdbx_strand_id
1 'polypeptide(L)'
;MPVYQRMKISIVKKLIGHILISAALLTPIFAQAQTTRYVSDKLEITMRNGQGVKFNIRKMLESGARLEVLETDPAGYSKVRTTDGVEGWVLTRYLTNTPSARDQLEASQKRVANLELEIAKYKEEISSLSNQNSDVDTQNMSLKEKSQRLSKELDDLRRTASNAVALDNENRQLKEKLQEIDHENQSLVIENNALKDNSTRSWFLVGAAVLFAGILLGIILPRLRVRKKDSWGSL
;
A
#
# COMPACT_ATOMS: atom_id res chain seq x y z
N MET A 1 67.52 -73.11 -24.43
CA MET A 1 66.21 -73.67 -24.07
C MET A 1 65.11 -72.65 -23.65
N PRO A 2 64.88 -71.47 -24.30
CA PRO A 2 63.77 -70.59 -23.87
C PRO A 2 62.57 -70.47 -24.86
N VAL A 3 62.73 -70.85 -26.14
CA VAL A 3 61.71 -70.59 -27.18
C VAL A 3 60.53 -71.56 -27.10
N TYR A 4 60.81 -72.85 -26.87
CA TYR A 4 59.79 -73.89 -26.84
C TYR A 4 58.81 -73.75 -25.66
N GLN A 5 59.30 -73.22 -24.53
CA GLN A 5 58.52 -73.06 -23.30
C GLN A 5 57.57 -71.86 -23.39
N ARG A 6 57.96 -70.77 -24.07
CA ARG A 6 57.08 -69.62 -24.34
C ARG A 6 55.94 -69.96 -25.30
N MET A 7 56.18 -70.81 -26.30
CA MET A 7 55.16 -71.22 -27.27
C MET A 7 54.08 -72.09 -26.63
N LYS A 8 54.46 -73.07 -25.79
CA LYS A 8 53.49 -73.88 -25.03
C LYS A 8 52.64 -73.04 -24.07
N ILE A 9 53.22 -72.07 -23.38
CA ILE A 9 52.49 -71.19 -22.46
C ILE A 9 51.49 -70.30 -23.23
N SER A 10 51.84 -69.82 -24.42
CA SER A 10 50.91 -69.03 -25.25
C SER A 10 49.72 -69.85 -25.76
N ILE A 11 49.96 -71.09 -26.20
CA ILE A 11 48.91 -71.99 -26.68
C ILE A 11 47.97 -72.41 -25.54
N VAL A 12 48.52 -72.75 -24.36
CA VAL A 12 47.73 -73.10 -23.17
C VAL A 12 46.89 -71.92 -22.69
N LYS A 13 47.44 -70.69 -22.70
CA LYS A 13 46.66 -69.47 -22.37
C LYS A 13 45.54 -69.20 -23.36
N LYS A 14 45.76 -69.43 -24.67
CA LYS A 14 44.70 -69.32 -25.68
C LYS A 14 43.63 -70.40 -25.49
N LEU A 15 44.01 -71.66 -25.24
CA LEU A 15 43.06 -72.74 -24.99
C LEU A 15 42.21 -72.49 -23.74
N ILE A 16 42.84 -72.05 -22.64
CA ILE A 16 42.14 -71.70 -21.39
C ILE A 16 41.19 -70.51 -21.64
N GLY A 17 41.62 -69.51 -22.43
CA GLY A 17 40.77 -68.40 -22.84
C GLY A 17 39.54 -68.84 -23.64
N HIS A 18 39.69 -69.78 -24.57
CA HIS A 18 38.57 -70.29 -25.38
C HIS A 18 37.64 -71.18 -24.55
N ILE A 19 38.17 -71.96 -23.61
CA ILE A 19 37.39 -72.76 -22.66
C ILE A 19 36.58 -71.85 -21.73
N LEU A 20 37.18 -70.77 -21.20
CA LEU A 20 36.49 -69.79 -20.37
C LEU A 20 35.40 -69.02 -21.14
N ILE A 21 35.64 -68.67 -22.41
CA ILE A 21 34.63 -68.02 -23.25
C ILE A 21 33.50 -69.00 -23.59
N SER A 22 33.81 -70.25 -23.91
CA SER A 22 32.79 -71.27 -24.21
C SER A 22 31.95 -71.66 -22.98
N ALA A 23 32.54 -71.66 -21.78
CA ALA A 23 31.84 -71.89 -20.52
C ALA A 23 30.94 -70.71 -20.13
N ALA A 24 31.31 -69.48 -20.52
CA ALA A 24 30.48 -68.30 -20.31
C ALA A 24 29.24 -68.27 -21.23
N LEU A 25 29.32 -68.84 -22.44
CA LEU A 25 28.19 -68.93 -23.38
C LEU A 25 27.23 -70.10 -23.12
N LEU A 26 27.60 -71.08 -22.28
CA LEU A 26 26.76 -72.24 -21.96
C LEU A 26 25.96 -72.08 -20.65
N THR A 27 25.94 -70.90 -20.04
CA THR A 27 25.02 -70.66 -18.91
C THR A 27 23.60 -70.57 -19.46
N PRO A 28 22.68 -71.50 -19.10
CA PRO A 28 21.28 -71.36 -19.48
C PRO A 28 20.75 -70.07 -18.86
N ILE A 29 20.40 -69.10 -19.71
CA ILE A 29 19.60 -67.94 -19.32
C ILE A 29 18.21 -68.49 -18.99
N PHE A 30 18.03 -68.97 -17.77
CA PHE A 30 16.70 -69.21 -17.22
C PHE A 30 16.05 -67.85 -17.04
N ALA A 31 15.44 -67.34 -18.12
CA ALA A 31 14.45 -66.29 -18.04
C ALA A 31 13.25 -66.85 -17.26
N GLN A 32 13.36 -66.82 -15.93
CA GLN A 32 12.24 -66.98 -15.02
C GLN A 32 11.37 -65.74 -15.19
N ALA A 33 10.55 -65.73 -16.24
CA ALA A 33 9.43 -64.81 -16.35
C ALA A 33 8.42 -65.21 -15.27
N GLN A 34 8.69 -64.82 -14.01
CA GLN A 34 7.69 -64.78 -12.96
C GLN A 34 6.62 -63.78 -13.42
N THR A 35 5.62 -64.27 -14.14
CA THR A 35 4.44 -63.50 -14.47
C THR A 35 3.59 -63.46 -13.21
N THR A 36 3.99 -62.60 -12.26
CA THR A 36 3.10 -62.19 -11.18
C THR A 36 1.87 -61.58 -11.85
N ARG A 37 0.75 -62.30 -11.75
CA ARG A 37 -0.54 -61.88 -12.29
C ARG A 37 -1.44 -61.53 -11.11
N TYR A 38 -2.17 -60.44 -11.27
CA TYR A 38 -3.17 -59.99 -10.30
C TYR A 38 -4.55 -60.43 -10.78
N VAL A 39 -5.44 -60.70 -9.84
CA VAL A 39 -6.87 -60.88 -10.15
C VAL A 39 -7.39 -59.55 -10.68
N SER A 40 -8.12 -59.57 -11.80
CA SER A 40 -8.68 -58.35 -12.37
C SER A 40 -9.88 -57.88 -11.56
N ASP A 41 -9.97 -56.57 -11.32
CA ASP A 41 -11.15 -55.94 -10.73
C ASP A 41 -12.32 -55.82 -11.74
N LYS A 42 -12.08 -56.11 -13.03
CA LYS A 42 -13.11 -56.14 -14.07
C LYS A 42 -13.64 -57.57 -14.23
N LEU A 43 -14.60 -57.93 -13.41
CA LEU A 43 -15.30 -59.21 -13.49
C LEU A 43 -16.68 -59.02 -14.15
N GLU A 44 -17.24 -60.11 -14.69
CA GLU A 44 -18.59 -60.11 -15.23
C GLU A 44 -19.45 -61.13 -14.48
N ILE A 45 -20.71 -60.77 -14.24
CA ILE A 45 -21.72 -61.66 -13.65
C ILE A 45 -22.86 -61.89 -14.64
N THR A 46 -23.49 -63.06 -14.56
CA THR A 46 -24.63 -63.41 -15.42
C THR A 46 -25.94 -62.91 -14.81
N MET A 47 -26.71 -62.10 -15.55
CA MET A 47 -28.13 -61.86 -15.29
C MET A 47 -28.95 -62.89 -16.06
N ARG A 48 -29.87 -63.59 -15.39
CA ARG A 48 -30.63 -64.71 -15.96
C ARG A 48 -32.14 -64.44 -15.97
N ASN A 49 -32.88 -65.20 -16.77
CA ASN A 49 -34.34 -65.09 -16.85
C ASN A 49 -35.07 -65.59 -15.58
N GLY A 50 -34.40 -66.35 -14.71
CA GLY A 50 -34.98 -66.90 -13.48
C GLY A 50 -33.92 -67.22 -12.43
N GLN A 51 -34.37 -67.65 -11.26
CA GLN A 51 -33.54 -67.96 -10.10
C GLN A 51 -32.82 -69.31 -10.27
N GLY A 52 -31.58 -69.29 -10.73
CA GLY A 52 -30.74 -70.49 -10.83
C GLY A 52 -30.00 -70.65 -12.15
N VAL A 53 -29.01 -71.56 -12.15
CA VAL A 53 -28.13 -71.82 -13.30
C VAL A 53 -28.85 -72.51 -14.48
N LYS A 54 -30.02 -73.10 -14.25
CA LYS A 54 -30.87 -73.73 -15.28
C LYS A 54 -31.55 -72.72 -16.22
N PHE A 55 -31.64 -71.46 -15.81
CA PHE A 55 -32.29 -70.41 -16.60
C PHE A 55 -31.28 -69.75 -17.55
N ASN A 56 -31.72 -69.45 -18.77
CA ASN A 56 -30.88 -68.82 -19.79
C ASN A 56 -30.32 -67.46 -19.31
N ILE A 57 -29.08 -67.19 -19.71
CA ILE A 57 -28.43 -65.90 -19.48
C ILE A 57 -29.12 -64.87 -20.37
N ARG A 58 -29.58 -63.80 -19.75
CA ARG A 58 -30.23 -62.66 -20.40
C ARG A 58 -29.21 -61.57 -20.77
N LYS A 59 -28.23 -61.31 -19.89
CA LYS A 59 -27.19 -60.29 -20.09
C LYS A 59 -25.96 -60.62 -19.24
N MET A 60 -24.78 -60.25 -19.72
CA MET A 60 -23.56 -60.16 -18.90
C MET A 60 -23.49 -58.75 -18.30
N LEU A 61 -23.26 -58.66 -16.99
CA LEU A 61 -23.15 -57.39 -16.27
C LEU A 61 -21.70 -57.22 -15.83
N GLU A 62 -21.08 -56.12 -16.21
CA GLU A 62 -19.74 -55.76 -15.76
C GLU A 62 -19.75 -55.34 -14.27
N SER A 63 -18.64 -55.56 -13.57
CA SER A 63 -18.40 -55.02 -12.22
C SER A 63 -18.64 -53.51 -12.18
N GLY A 64 -19.42 -53.06 -11.19
CA GLY A 64 -19.82 -51.66 -11.03
C GLY A 64 -21.05 -51.25 -11.84
N ALA A 65 -21.63 -52.14 -12.65
CA ALA A 65 -22.91 -51.87 -13.31
C ALA A 65 -23.98 -51.49 -12.28
N ARG A 66 -24.59 -50.31 -12.46
CA ARG A 66 -25.66 -49.82 -11.59
C ARG A 66 -26.95 -50.59 -11.89
N LEU A 67 -27.54 -51.16 -10.85
CA LEU A 67 -28.76 -51.94 -10.92
C LEU A 67 -29.76 -51.40 -9.90
N GLU A 68 -31.03 -51.39 -10.28
CA GLU A 68 -32.15 -51.19 -9.36
C GLU A 68 -32.59 -52.57 -8.85
N VAL A 69 -32.57 -52.78 -7.53
CA VAL A 69 -33.06 -54.04 -6.93
C VAL A 69 -34.56 -53.92 -6.73
N LEU A 70 -35.32 -54.77 -7.41
CA LEU A 70 -36.79 -54.81 -7.34
C LEU A 70 -37.28 -55.78 -6.25
N GLU A 71 -36.58 -56.90 -6.09
CA GLU A 71 -36.95 -57.97 -5.17
C GLU A 71 -35.71 -58.71 -4.68
N THR A 72 -35.71 -59.16 -3.43
CA THR A 72 -34.65 -60.03 -2.88
C THR A 72 -35.27 -61.29 -2.32
N ASP A 73 -34.85 -62.43 -2.85
CA ASP A 73 -35.36 -63.74 -2.51
C ASP A 73 -34.46 -64.42 -1.46
N PRO A 74 -35.04 -65.07 -0.42
CA PRO A 74 -34.28 -65.82 0.58
C PRO A 74 -33.36 -66.92 0.02
N ALA A 75 -33.62 -67.43 -1.18
CA ALA A 75 -32.79 -68.40 -1.90
C ALA A 75 -31.47 -67.82 -2.43
N GLY A 76 -31.18 -66.53 -2.18
CA GLY A 76 -29.90 -65.89 -2.50
C GLY A 76 -29.85 -65.24 -3.89
N TYR A 77 -31.01 -64.98 -4.49
CA TYR A 77 -31.14 -64.27 -5.76
C TYR A 77 -31.91 -62.96 -5.57
N SER A 78 -31.55 -61.95 -6.34
CA SER A 78 -32.28 -60.68 -6.39
C SER A 78 -32.77 -60.42 -7.81
N LYS A 79 -34.01 -59.96 -7.94
CA LYS A 79 -34.55 -59.44 -9.19
C LYS A 79 -34.08 -58.01 -9.34
N VAL A 80 -33.46 -57.70 -10.47
CA VAL A 80 -32.84 -56.40 -10.74
C VAL A 80 -33.30 -55.85 -12.08
N ARG A 81 -33.25 -54.53 -12.22
CA ARG A 81 -33.45 -53.81 -13.46
C ARG A 81 -32.19 -53.02 -13.80
N THR A 82 -31.69 -53.19 -15.03
CA THR A 82 -30.57 -52.38 -15.56
C THR A 82 -31.06 -50.98 -15.94
N THR A 83 -30.14 -50.02 -16.08
CA THR A 83 -30.43 -48.66 -16.60
C THR A 83 -31.22 -48.66 -17.92
N ASP A 84 -30.98 -49.67 -18.76
CA ASP A 84 -31.63 -49.80 -20.07
C ASP A 84 -33.03 -50.45 -19.97
N GLY A 85 -33.57 -50.63 -18.77
CA GLY A 85 -34.91 -51.19 -18.51
C GLY A 85 -35.01 -52.72 -18.50
N VAL A 86 -33.92 -53.45 -18.76
CA VAL A 86 -33.94 -54.92 -18.78
C VAL A 86 -34.01 -55.50 -17.37
N GLU A 87 -35.00 -56.37 -17.13
CA GLU A 87 -35.15 -57.08 -15.85
C GLU A 87 -34.58 -58.51 -15.89
N GLY A 88 -34.04 -58.97 -14.77
CA GLY A 88 -33.59 -60.35 -14.62
C GLY A 88 -33.17 -60.67 -13.20
N TRP A 89 -32.66 -61.88 -13.00
CA TRP A 89 -32.23 -62.39 -11.71
C TRP A 89 -30.70 -62.52 -11.66
N VAL A 90 -30.11 -62.07 -10.56
CA VAL A 90 -28.67 -62.14 -10.27
C VAL A 90 -28.46 -62.71 -8.86
N LEU A 91 -27.27 -63.25 -8.58
CA LEU A 91 -26.92 -63.71 -7.23
C LEU A 91 -26.72 -62.50 -6.31
N THR A 92 -27.43 -62.48 -5.19
CA THR A 92 -27.42 -61.35 -4.23
C THR A 92 -26.03 -61.07 -3.67
N ARG A 93 -25.19 -62.11 -3.50
CA ARG A 93 -23.81 -61.97 -2.98
C ARG A 93 -22.88 -61.09 -3.84
N TYR A 94 -23.25 -60.84 -5.10
CA TYR A 94 -22.48 -59.96 -5.99
C TYR A 94 -22.98 -58.51 -6.00
N LEU A 95 -24.10 -58.25 -5.30
CA LEU A 95 -24.65 -56.92 -5.18
C LEU A 95 -24.08 -56.24 -3.93
N THR A 96 -23.70 -54.98 -4.09
CA THR A 96 -23.27 -54.09 -3.02
C THR A 96 -24.08 -52.81 -3.08
N ASN A 97 -24.28 -52.18 -1.92
CA ASN A 97 -24.96 -50.89 -1.81
C ASN A 97 -24.01 -49.70 -2.06
N THR A 98 -22.72 -49.96 -2.30
CA THR A 98 -21.71 -48.95 -2.59
C THR A 98 -21.23 -49.02 -4.05
N PRO A 99 -20.85 -47.89 -4.67
CA PRO A 99 -20.23 -47.91 -5.99
C PRO A 99 -18.95 -48.76 -6.02
N SER A 100 -18.53 -49.19 -7.21
CA SER A 100 -17.31 -49.98 -7.34
C SER A 100 -16.08 -49.21 -6.85
N ALA A 101 -15.05 -49.93 -6.39
CA ALA A 101 -13.80 -49.30 -5.94
C ALA A 101 -13.17 -48.40 -7.03
N ARG A 102 -13.31 -48.79 -8.30
CA ARG A 102 -12.86 -48.00 -9.45
C ARG A 102 -13.60 -46.68 -9.55
N ASP A 103 -14.94 -46.69 -9.46
CA ASP A 103 -15.73 -45.47 -9.58
C ASP A 103 -15.50 -44.54 -8.36
N GLN A 104 -15.30 -45.12 -7.17
CA GLN A 104 -14.91 -44.37 -5.98
C GLN A 104 -13.52 -43.72 -6.13
N LEU A 105 -12.55 -44.43 -6.72
CA LEU A 105 -11.21 -43.92 -6.99
C LEU A 105 -11.26 -42.77 -7.99
N GLU A 106 -11.99 -42.92 -9.09
CA GLU A 106 -12.17 -41.87 -10.09
C GLU A 106 -12.82 -40.62 -9.46
N ALA A 107 -13.89 -40.81 -8.68
CA ALA A 107 -14.54 -39.71 -7.97
C ALA A 107 -13.60 -39.01 -6.97
N SER A 108 -12.75 -39.78 -6.27
CA SER A 108 -11.78 -39.24 -5.32
C SER A 108 -10.65 -38.48 -6.02
N GLN A 109 -10.13 -39.00 -7.13
CA GLN A 109 -9.13 -38.32 -7.96
C GLN A 109 -9.66 -37.00 -8.53
N LYS A 110 -10.91 -37.00 -9.03
CA LYS A 110 -11.58 -35.76 -9.47
C LYS A 110 -11.73 -34.76 -8.32
N ARG A 111 -12.09 -35.23 -7.12
CA ARG A 111 -12.19 -34.38 -5.93
C ARG A 111 -10.83 -33.77 -5.57
N VAL A 112 -9.75 -34.57 -5.59
CA VAL A 112 -8.39 -34.07 -5.33
C VAL A 112 -8.00 -33.00 -6.35
N ALA A 113 -8.20 -33.27 -7.66
CA ALA A 113 -7.89 -32.29 -8.70
C ALA A 113 -8.67 -30.98 -8.52
N ASN A 114 -9.96 -31.05 -8.17
CA ASN A 114 -10.77 -29.86 -7.90
C ASN A 114 -10.28 -29.11 -6.64
N LEU A 115 -9.95 -29.82 -5.57
CA LEU A 115 -9.42 -29.22 -4.35
C LEU A 115 -8.06 -28.57 -4.58
N GLU A 116 -7.19 -29.15 -5.42
CA GLU A 116 -5.92 -28.54 -5.81
C GLU A 116 -6.13 -27.22 -6.57
N LEU A 117 -7.12 -27.17 -7.48
CA LEU A 117 -7.50 -25.94 -8.18
C LEU A 117 -8.07 -24.88 -7.22
N GLU A 118 -8.91 -25.28 -6.27
CA GLU A 118 -9.44 -24.36 -5.24
C GLU A 118 -8.33 -23.83 -4.33
N ILE A 119 -7.39 -24.68 -3.90
CA ILE A 119 -6.23 -24.25 -3.11
C ILE A 119 -5.37 -23.27 -3.90
N ALA A 120 -5.13 -23.51 -5.19
CA ALA A 120 -4.39 -22.59 -6.04
C ALA A 120 -5.10 -21.22 -6.13
N LYS A 121 -6.43 -21.23 -6.32
CA LYS A 121 -7.25 -20.02 -6.36
C LYS A 121 -7.20 -19.25 -5.03
N TYR A 122 -7.38 -19.93 -3.90
CA TYR A 122 -7.36 -19.27 -2.59
C TYR A 122 -5.97 -18.73 -2.23
N LYS A 123 -4.89 -19.40 -2.65
CA LYS A 123 -3.53 -18.87 -2.49
C LYS A 123 -3.33 -17.56 -3.26
N GLU A 124 -3.81 -17.50 -4.49
CA GLU A 124 -3.76 -16.28 -5.30
C GLU A 124 -4.59 -15.16 -4.66
N GLU A 125 -5.81 -15.47 -4.20
CA GLU A 125 -6.69 -14.51 -3.52
C GLU A 125 -6.05 -13.96 -2.24
N ILE A 126 -5.48 -14.81 -1.39
CA ILE A 126 -4.75 -14.40 -0.18
C ILE A 126 -3.56 -13.51 -0.54
N SER A 127 -2.78 -13.85 -1.57
CA SER A 127 -1.67 -13.02 -2.00
C SER A 127 -2.14 -11.65 -2.48
N SER A 128 -3.24 -11.60 -3.25
CA SER A 128 -3.82 -10.34 -3.74
C SER A 128 -4.36 -9.47 -2.60
N LEU A 129 -5.08 -10.06 -1.65
CA LEU A 129 -5.61 -9.36 -0.47
C LEU A 129 -4.49 -8.86 0.43
N SER A 130 -3.42 -9.64 0.62
CA SER A 130 -2.25 -9.21 1.37
C SER A 130 -1.58 -7.98 0.73
N ASN A 131 -1.46 -7.96 -0.59
CA ASN A 131 -0.89 -6.82 -1.32
C ASN A 131 -1.80 -5.59 -1.20
N GLN A 132 -3.12 -5.76 -1.38
CA GLN A 132 -4.09 -4.67 -1.21
C GLN A 132 -4.05 -4.09 0.21
N ASN A 133 -3.93 -4.93 1.24
CA ASN A 133 -3.88 -4.46 2.62
C ASN A 133 -2.61 -3.65 2.90
N SER A 134 -1.47 -4.09 2.36
CA SER A 134 -0.21 -3.33 2.40
C SER A 134 -0.35 -1.99 1.70
N ASP A 135 -0.95 -1.95 0.51
CA ASP A 135 -1.18 -0.70 -0.23
C ASP A 135 -2.09 0.25 0.53
N VAL A 136 -3.20 -0.24 1.08
CA VAL A 136 -4.13 0.56 1.91
C VAL A 136 -3.43 1.11 3.15
N ASP A 137 -2.57 0.34 3.81
CA ASP A 137 -1.80 0.81 4.96
C ASP A 137 -0.82 1.95 4.57
N THR A 138 -0.13 1.82 3.43
CA THR A 138 0.73 2.91 2.93
C THR A 138 -0.06 4.18 2.58
N GLN A 139 -1.24 4.02 1.99
CA GLN A 139 -2.14 5.14 1.67
C GLN A 139 -2.66 5.83 2.94
N ASN A 140 -3.07 5.05 3.94
CA ASN A 140 -3.52 5.58 5.22
C ASN A 140 -2.42 6.36 5.94
N MET A 141 -1.18 5.85 5.94
CA MET A 141 -0.04 6.57 6.49
C MET A 141 0.22 7.88 5.73
N SER A 142 0.23 7.85 4.40
CA SER A 142 0.40 9.07 3.58
C SER A 142 -0.70 10.10 3.80
N LEU A 143 -1.97 9.66 3.89
CA LEU A 143 -3.10 10.53 4.17
C LEU A 143 -3.01 11.15 5.56
N LYS A 144 -2.59 10.37 6.57
CA LYS A 144 -2.37 10.87 7.93
C LYS A 144 -1.28 11.94 7.97
N GLU A 145 -0.15 11.72 7.30
CA GLU A 145 0.93 12.71 7.20
C GLU A 145 0.49 13.98 6.47
N LYS A 146 -0.26 13.85 5.36
CA LYS A 146 -0.82 15.00 4.64
C LYS A 146 -1.80 15.78 5.49
N SER A 147 -2.68 15.09 6.22
CA SER A 147 -3.64 15.71 7.14
C SER A 147 -2.93 16.50 8.23
N GLN A 148 -1.92 15.91 8.87
CA GLN A 148 -1.10 16.61 9.88
C GLN A 148 -0.37 17.82 9.31
N ARG A 149 0.20 17.70 8.11
CA ARG A 149 0.89 18.79 7.42
C ARG A 149 -0.06 19.94 7.10
N LEU A 150 -1.20 19.63 6.49
CA LEU A 150 -2.22 20.62 6.13
C LEU A 150 -2.81 21.29 7.37
N SER A 151 -3.00 20.55 8.47
CA SER A 151 -3.43 21.13 9.75
C SER A 151 -2.42 22.15 10.27
N LYS A 152 -1.12 21.81 10.23
CA LYS A 152 -0.05 22.73 10.66
C LYS A 152 0.04 23.96 9.76
N GLU A 153 -0.04 23.76 8.44
CA GLU A 153 -0.04 24.85 7.47
C GLU A 153 -1.24 25.78 7.66
N LEU A 154 -2.41 25.24 7.95
CA LEU A 154 -3.61 26.02 8.26
C LEU A 154 -3.43 26.87 9.53
N ASP A 155 -2.85 26.30 10.58
CA ASP A 155 -2.56 27.01 11.82
C ASP A 155 -1.51 28.12 11.62
N ASP A 156 -0.45 27.84 10.86
CA ASP A 156 0.58 28.82 10.51
C ASP A 156 0.01 29.96 9.64
N LEU A 157 -0.88 29.64 8.70
CA LEU A 157 -1.56 30.63 7.86
C LEU A 157 -2.50 31.51 8.70
N ARG A 158 -3.27 30.92 9.62
CA ARG A 158 -4.13 31.67 10.55
C ARG A 158 -3.33 32.62 11.43
N ARG A 159 -2.18 32.19 11.95
CA ARG A 159 -1.28 33.04 12.73
C ARG A 159 -0.72 34.18 11.89
N THR A 160 -0.25 33.90 10.67
CA THR A 160 0.27 34.92 9.75
C THR A 160 -0.79 35.95 9.39
N ALA A 161 -2.02 35.50 9.08
CA ALA A 161 -3.13 36.38 8.80
C ALA A 161 -3.48 37.28 10.00
N SER A 162 -3.50 36.72 11.22
CA SER A 162 -3.73 37.51 12.44
C SER A 162 -2.65 38.58 12.66
N ASN A 163 -1.37 38.24 12.42
CA ASN A 163 -0.27 39.19 12.54
C ASN A 163 -0.35 40.30 11.49
N ALA A 164 -0.75 39.98 10.26
CA ALA A 164 -0.94 40.98 9.21
C ALA A 164 -2.04 41.99 9.57
N VAL A 165 -3.14 41.52 10.17
CA VAL A 165 -4.21 42.41 10.68
C VAL A 165 -3.70 43.31 11.81
N ALA A 166 -2.92 42.76 12.75
CA ALA A 166 -2.32 43.56 13.82
C ALA A 166 -1.38 44.65 13.26
N LEU A 167 -0.55 44.30 12.27
CA LEU A 167 0.38 45.23 11.61
C LEU A 167 -0.34 46.31 10.80
N ASP A 168 -1.49 46.00 10.17
CA ASP A 168 -2.32 47.03 9.51
C ASP A 168 -2.84 48.05 10.53
N ASN A 169 -3.33 47.56 11.69
CA ASN A 169 -3.81 48.42 12.76
C ASN A 169 -2.69 49.30 13.34
N GLU A 170 -1.50 48.75 13.58
CA GLU A 170 -0.33 49.53 14.03
C GLU A 170 0.06 50.60 13.00
N ASN A 171 0.07 50.26 11.70
CA ASN A 171 0.35 51.24 10.64
C ASN A 171 -0.69 52.35 10.59
N ARG A 172 -1.98 52.06 10.81
CA ARG A 172 -3.03 53.08 10.90
C ARG A 172 -2.79 54.01 12.08
N GLN A 173 -2.53 53.46 13.27
CA GLN A 173 -2.22 54.26 14.46
C GLN A 173 -0.97 55.12 14.29
N LEU A 174 0.09 54.58 13.67
CA LEU A 174 1.30 55.34 13.38
C LEU A 174 1.04 56.48 12.40
N LYS A 175 0.22 56.27 11.37
CA LYS A 175 -0.21 57.33 10.44
C LYS A 175 -1.02 58.41 11.13
N GLU A 176 -1.96 58.03 12.00
CA GLU A 176 -2.75 58.97 12.81
C GLU A 176 -1.84 59.82 13.71
N LYS A 177 -0.92 59.18 14.45
CA LYS A 177 0.08 59.90 15.26
C LYS A 177 0.97 60.83 14.44
N LEU A 178 1.35 60.41 13.23
CA LEU A 178 2.18 61.23 12.35
C LEU A 178 1.42 62.49 11.91
N GLN A 179 0.12 62.36 11.62
CA GLN A 179 -0.75 63.51 11.33
C GLN A 179 -0.94 64.42 12.54
N GLU A 180 -1.13 63.85 13.73
CA GLU A 180 -1.26 64.61 14.98
C GLU A 180 0.01 65.42 15.27
N ILE A 181 1.18 64.78 15.23
CA ILE A 181 2.48 65.45 15.42
C ILE A 181 2.73 66.53 14.36
N ASP A 182 2.31 66.30 13.11
CA ASP A 182 2.43 67.31 12.05
C ASP A 182 1.55 68.53 12.35
N HIS A 183 0.31 68.30 12.78
CA HIS A 183 -0.60 69.38 13.20
C HIS A 183 -0.07 70.13 14.43
N GLU A 184 0.45 69.41 15.43
CA GLU A 184 1.10 70.02 16.60
C GLU A 184 2.29 70.89 16.19
N ASN A 185 3.17 70.39 15.32
CA ASN A 185 4.29 71.17 14.80
C ASN A 185 3.84 72.42 14.07
N GLN A 186 2.84 72.31 13.19
CA GLN A 186 2.26 73.47 12.49
C GLN A 186 1.71 74.49 13.49
N SER A 187 1.00 74.04 14.53
CA SER A 187 0.45 74.91 15.58
C SER A 187 1.55 75.63 16.38
N LEU A 188 2.61 74.91 16.76
CA LEU A 188 3.75 75.46 17.47
C LEU A 188 4.53 76.46 16.61
N VAL A 189 4.65 76.21 15.30
CA VAL A 189 5.27 77.15 14.35
C VAL A 189 4.45 78.43 14.25
N ILE A 190 3.12 78.32 14.16
CA ILE A 190 2.22 79.48 14.15
C ILE A 190 2.34 80.27 15.45
N GLU A 191 2.32 79.59 16.61
CA GLU A 191 2.48 80.22 17.92
C GLU A 191 3.84 80.90 18.06
N ASN A 192 4.92 80.22 17.65
CA ASN A 192 6.27 80.79 17.68
C ASN A 192 6.37 82.05 16.80
N ASN A 193 5.82 82.00 15.58
CA ASN A 193 5.76 83.16 14.70
C ASN A 193 4.93 84.29 15.30
N ALA A 194 3.78 84.01 15.90
CA ALA A 194 2.94 85.01 16.55
C ALA A 194 3.63 85.66 17.77
N LEU A 195 4.32 84.86 18.60
CA LEU A 195 5.13 85.35 19.71
C LEU A 195 6.29 86.22 19.23
N LYS A 196 6.98 85.80 18.16
CA LYS A 196 8.05 86.56 17.52
C LYS A 196 7.54 87.88 16.95
N ASP A 197 6.39 87.88 16.29
CA ASP A 197 5.74 89.08 15.78
C ASP A 197 5.36 90.04 16.91
N ASN A 198 4.80 89.52 18.01
CA ASN A 198 4.45 90.33 19.18
C ASN A 198 5.69 90.94 19.86
N SER A 199 6.76 90.15 20.01
CA SER A 199 8.05 90.61 20.53
C SER A 199 8.69 91.67 19.61
N THR A 200 8.59 91.47 18.30
CA THR A 200 9.10 92.43 17.30
C THR A 200 8.32 93.76 17.35
N ARG A 201 7.00 93.69 17.51
CA ARG A 201 6.14 94.89 17.67
C ARG A 201 6.47 95.67 18.93
N SER A 202 6.70 94.99 20.06
CA SER A 202 7.06 95.66 21.33
C SER A 202 8.44 96.29 21.27
N TRP A 203 9.44 95.58 20.74
CA TRP A 203 10.78 96.15 20.51
C TRP A 203 10.78 97.31 19.52
N PHE A 204 9.94 97.26 18.47
CA PHE A 204 9.77 98.39 17.54
C PHE A 204 9.16 99.61 18.24
N LEU A 205 8.14 99.42 19.09
CA LEU A 205 7.52 100.51 19.84
C LEU A 205 8.50 101.15 20.85
N VAL A 206 9.30 100.33 21.53
CA VAL A 206 10.40 100.81 22.38
C VAL A 206 11.43 101.57 21.55
N GLY A 207 11.86 101.04 20.41
CA GLY A 207 12.77 101.72 19.49
C GLY A 207 12.24 103.06 18.98
N ALA A 208 10.96 103.13 18.61
CA ALA A 208 10.29 104.35 18.18
C ALA A 208 10.19 105.38 19.31
N ALA A 209 9.87 104.95 20.54
CA ALA A 209 9.82 105.82 21.71
C ALA A 209 11.21 106.41 22.04
N VAL A 210 12.27 105.60 21.98
CA VAL A 210 13.66 106.06 22.19
C VAL A 210 14.07 107.07 21.10
N LEU A 211 13.74 106.80 19.84
CA LEU A 211 14.05 107.70 18.72
C LEU A 211 13.32 109.04 18.87
N PHE A 212 12.03 109.03 19.22
CA PHE A 212 11.25 110.24 19.48
C PHE A 212 11.82 111.06 20.63
N ALA A 213 12.16 110.43 21.76
CA ALA A 213 12.79 111.10 22.89
C ALA A 213 14.16 111.70 22.53
N GLY A 214 14.96 110.97 21.74
CA GLY A 214 16.25 111.45 21.23
C GLY A 214 16.12 112.68 20.33
N ILE A 215 15.13 112.72 19.43
CA ILE A 215 14.82 113.90 18.61
C ILE A 215 14.36 115.06 19.48
N LEU A 216 13.45 114.81 20.43
CA LEU A 216 12.92 115.84 21.31
C LEU A 216 14.04 116.52 22.13
N LEU A 217 14.92 115.70 22.73
CA LEU A 217 16.10 116.18 23.46
C LEU A 217 17.09 116.89 22.54
N GLY A 218 17.33 116.36 21.33
CA GLY A 218 18.22 116.98 20.34
C GLY A 218 17.75 118.37 19.87
N ILE A 219 16.44 118.63 19.87
CA ILE A 219 15.86 119.94 19.56
C ILE A 219 15.81 120.87 20.80
N ILE A 220 15.58 120.31 21.99
CA ILE A 220 15.45 121.08 23.24
C ILE A 220 16.82 121.50 23.82
N LEU A 221 17.83 120.61 23.82
CA LEU A 221 19.16 120.91 24.37
C LEU A 221 19.84 122.15 23.74
N PRO A 222 19.86 122.35 22.40
CA PRO A 222 20.51 123.53 21.83
C PRO A 222 19.79 124.85 22.16
N ARG A 223 18.56 124.79 22.68
CA ARG A 223 17.78 125.97 23.09
C ARG A 223 17.97 126.35 24.55
N LEU A 224 18.49 125.46 25.38
CA LEU A 224 18.93 125.74 26.74
C LEU A 224 20.34 126.34 26.72
N ARG A 225 20.44 127.56 26.22
CA ARG A 225 21.65 128.39 26.30
C ARG A 225 21.87 128.74 27.77
N VAL A 226 22.77 128.01 28.44
CA VAL A 226 23.22 128.33 29.79
C VAL A 226 23.89 129.71 29.77
N ARG A 227 23.16 130.71 30.27
CA ARG A 227 23.64 132.07 30.42
C ARG A 227 24.58 132.10 31.62
N LYS A 228 25.90 132.14 31.39
CA LYS A 228 26.87 132.54 32.42
C LYS A 228 26.50 133.95 32.91
N LYS A 229 26.44 134.12 34.22
CA LYS A 229 26.26 135.41 34.87
C LYS A 229 27.47 135.65 35.76
N ASP A 230 28.47 136.30 35.18
CA ASP A 230 29.50 137.03 35.92
C ASP A 230 28.90 138.35 36.38
N SER A 231 29.04 138.70 37.66
CA SER A 231 29.44 140.05 38.08
C SER A 231 29.72 140.10 39.59
N TRP A 232 30.90 140.62 39.89
CA TRP A 232 31.44 140.99 41.18
C TRP A 232 30.65 142.09 41.90
N GLY A 233 30.73 142.06 43.24
CA GLY A 233 31.09 143.20 44.10
C GLY A 233 30.07 144.30 44.41
N SER A 234 29.72 144.45 45.70
CA SER A 234 30.04 145.66 46.48
C SER A 234 29.59 145.54 47.95
N LEU A 235 30.54 145.87 48.84
CA LEU A 235 30.45 146.43 50.21
C LEU A 235 29.79 145.61 51.32
#